data_AF-A0A2V6K5M8-F1
#
_entry.id   AF-A0A2V6K5M8-F1
#
_cell.length_a   1.000
_cell.length_b   1.000
_cell.length_c   1.000
_cell.angle_alpha   90.00
_cell.angle_beta   90.00
_cell.angle_gamma   90.00
#
_symmetry.space_group_name_H-M   'P 1'
#
loop_
_entity.id
_entity.type
_entity.pdbx_description
1 polymer ?
#
loop_
_entity_poly.entity_id
_entity_poly.type
_entity_poly.pdbx_seq_one_letter_code
_entity_poly.pdbx_strand_id
1 'polypeptide(L)'
;MTAYQVRAKRTLNLSSETLDELHTGMIDVVNGGGGTAHQASLDNAEVAGKTGTAQWGPKNKERTAAWFAGFLPADQPRYAFAAVYEGDVGSKVHGGSAAAPMIADVFKEIYKGEKVVSHGQRRAREQPEIRRAEPVEEEDESD
;
A
#
# COMPACT_ATOMS: atom_id res chain seq x y z
N MET A 1 21.74 1.79 9.29
CA MET A 1 20.36 1.87 8.77
C MET A 1 19.59 2.77 9.72
N THR A 2 19.24 3.99 9.31
CA THR A 2 18.55 4.96 10.19
C THR A 2 17.05 4.70 10.07
N ALA A 3 16.47 4.02 11.05
CA ALA A 3 15.03 3.86 11.13
C ALA A 3 14.43 5.11 11.81
N TYR A 4 13.51 5.79 11.14
CA TYR A 4 12.75 6.89 11.73
C TYR A 4 11.76 6.33 12.76
N GLN A 5 11.57 7.05 13.87
CA GLN A 5 10.52 6.71 14.84
C GLN A 5 9.15 6.91 14.21
N VAL A 6 8.29 5.90 14.33
CA VAL A 6 6.92 6.00 13.82
C VAL A 6 6.17 6.97 14.72
N ARG A 7 5.63 8.03 14.12
CA ARG A 7 5.04 9.16 14.81
C ARG A 7 3.65 9.42 14.25
N ALA A 8 2.62 9.24 15.06
CA ALA A 8 1.23 9.48 14.70
C ALA A 8 0.97 10.99 14.69
N LYS A 9 0.95 11.59 13.50
CA LYS A 9 0.66 13.02 13.35
C LYS A 9 -0.81 13.37 13.60
N ARG A 10 -1.74 12.50 13.19
CA ARG A 10 -3.17 12.75 13.34
C ARG A 10 -3.92 11.43 13.44
N THR A 11 -4.78 11.34 14.44
CA THR A 11 -5.77 10.26 14.51
C THR A 11 -7.01 10.69 13.74
N LEU A 12 -7.50 9.83 12.85
CA LEU A 12 -8.77 10.08 12.16
C LEU A 12 -9.92 9.68 13.09
N ASN A 13 -10.84 10.60 13.37
CA ASN A 13 -12.03 10.36 14.17
C ASN A 13 -13.10 9.62 13.33
N LEU A 14 -12.81 8.37 12.96
CA LEU A 14 -13.70 7.49 12.20
C LEU A 14 -14.26 6.41 13.13
N SER A 15 -15.49 5.95 12.87
CA SER A 15 -16.03 4.78 13.56
C SER A 15 -15.27 3.52 13.13
N SER A 16 -15.31 2.47 13.96
CA SER A 16 -14.74 1.17 13.59
C SER A 16 -15.40 0.61 12.33
N GLU A 17 -16.73 0.77 12.22
CA GLU A 17 -17.49 0.35 11.04
C GLU A 17 -17.00 1.01 9.75
N THR A 18 -16.80 2.34 9.75
CA THR A 18 -16.28 3.05 8.58
C THR A 18 -14.84 2.63 8.25
N LEU A 19 -14.01 2.37 9.26
CA LEU A 19 -12.65 1.87 9.03
C LEU A 19 -12.64 0.47 8.41
N ASP A 20 -13.53 -0.41 8.87
CA ASP A 20 -13.67 -1.77 8.36
C ASP A 20 -14.17 -1.76 6.90
N GLU A 21 -15.13 -0.90 6.56
CA GLU A 21 -15.59 -0.70 5.18
C GLU A 21 -14.47 -0.17 4.28
N LEU A 22 -13.69 0.80 4.76
CA LEU A 22 -12.55 1.34 4.02
C LEU A 22 -11.49 0.26 3.78
N HIS A 23 -11.16 -0.53 4.79
CA HIS A 23 -10.20 -1.64 4.67
C HIS A 23 -10.70 -2.67 3.65
N THR A 24 -11.97 -3.07 3.75
CA THR A 24 -12.60 -3.99 2.80
C THR A 24 -12.50 -3.46 1.37
N GLY A 25 -12.88 -2.19 1.16
CA GLY A 25 -12.78 -1.56 -0.15
C GLY A 25 -11.35 -1.51 -0.70
N MET A 26 -10.34 -1.27 0.16
CA MET A 26 -8.93 -1.28 -0.24
C MET A 26 -8.43 -2.69 -0.60
N ILE A 27 -8.91 -3.73 0.09
CA ILE A 27 -8.61 -5.14 -0.25
C ILE A 27 -9.25 -5.51 -1.59
N ASP A 28 -10.50 -5.11 -1.80
CA ASP A 28 -11.26 -5.42 -3.02
C ASP A 28 -10.68 -4.78 -4.29
N VAL A 29 -9.93 -3.68 -4.17
CA VAL A 29 -9.20 -3.08 -5.29
C VAL A 29 -8.24 -4.08 -5.95
N VAL A 30 -7.65 -4.99 -5.19
CA VAL A 30 -6.70 -6.00 -5.69
C VAL A 30 -7.35 -7.37 -5.80
N ASN A 31 -8.17 -7.76 -4.82
CA ASN A 31 -8.62 -9.15 -4.64
C ASN A 31 -10.09 -9.35 -5.03
N GLY A 32 -10.87 -8.27 -5.15
CA GLY A 32 -12.30 -8.33 -5.48
C GLY A 32 -12.53 -8.49 -6.97
N GLY A 33 -13.66 -9.11 -7.37
CA GLY A 33 -13.95 -9.37 -8.78
C GLY A 33 -14.05 -8.11 -9.67
N GLY A 34 -14.45 -6.97 -9.09
CA GLY A 34 -14.51 -5.66 -9.76
C GLY A 34 -13.30 -4.75 -9.51
N GLY A 35 -12.22 -5.29 -8.93
CA GLY A 35 -11.02 -4.53 -8.58
C GLY A 35 -10.34 -3.84 -9.78
N THR A 36 -9.46 -2.90 -9.50
CA THR A 36 -8.71 -2.15 -10.53
C THR A 36 -7.21 -2.43 -10.50
N ALA A 37 -6.75 -3.31 -9.61
CA ALA A 37 -5.33 -3.54 -9.34
C ALA A 37 -4.98 -5.02 -9.20
N HIS A 38 -5.72 -5.92 -9.86
CA HIS A 38 -5.52 -7.38 -9.79
C HIS A 38 -4.08 -7.83 -10.03
N GLN A 39 -3.32 -7.07 -10.82
CA GLN A 39 -1.91 -7.37 -11.11
C GLN A 39 -0.97 -7.20 -9.90
N ALA A 40 -1.44 -6.60 -8.80
CA ALA A 40 -0.72 -6.55 -7.53
C ALA A 40 -0.98 -7.76 -6.61
N SER A 41 -1.82 -8.71 -7.02
CA SER A 41 -2.16 -9.88 -6.20
C SER A 41 -0.95 -10.76 -5.90
N LEU A 42 -0.97 -11.36 -4.70
CA LEU A 42 0.05 -12.27 -4.19
C LEU A 42 -0.63 -13.53 -3.66
N ASP A 43 0.06 -14.67 -3.76
CA ASP A 43 -0.51 -15.97 -3.37
C ASP A 43 -0.59 -16.16 -1.84
N ASN A 44 0.23 -15.42 -1.08
CA ASN A 44 0.52 -15.71 0.32
C ASN A 44 0.33 -14.51 1.27
N ALA A 45 -0.16 -13.38 0.76
CA ALA A 45 -0.51 -12.19 1.54
C ALA A 45 -1.57 -11.37 0.80
N GLU A 46 -2.55 -10.83 1.53
CA GLU A 46 -3.53 -9.92 0.95
C GLU A 46 -2.94 -8.51 0.85
N VAL A 47 -3.10 -7.92 -0.34
CA VAL A 47 -2.69 -6.53 -0.60
C VAL A 47 -3.92 -5.64 -0.53
N ALA A 48 -3.83 -4.56 0.26
CA ALA A 48 -4.83 -3.51 0.32
C ALA A 48 -4.25 -2.23 -0.28
N GLY A 49 -5.00 -1.53 -1.14
CA GLY A 49 -4.48 -0.29 -1.73
C GLY A 49 -5.45 0.45 -2.63
N LYS A 50 -4.94 1.49 -3.28
CA LYS A 50 -5.68 2.29 -4.25
C LYS A 50 -4.80 2.68 -5.43
N THR A 51 -5.34 2.52 -6.63
CA THR A 51 -4.72 3.02 -7.86
C THR A 51 -5.16 4.43 -8.17
N GLY A 52 -4.32 5.15 -8.90
CA GLY A 52 -4.71 6.36 -9.59
C GLY A 52 -3.82 6.65 -10.80
N THR A 53 -4.24 7.67 -11.52
CA THR A 53 -3.63 8.14 -12.76
C THR A 53 -3.73 9.65 -12.76
N ALA A 54 -2.63 10.34 -13.03
CA ALA A 54 -2.57 11.79 -13.08
C ALA A 54 -1.93 12.25 -14.39
N GLN A 55 -2.52 13.24 -15.04
CA GLN A 55 -1.91 13.93 -16.17
C GLN A 55 -1.02 15.07 -15.65
N TRP A 56 0.13 15.29 -16.28
CA TRP A 56 1.03 16.38 -15.91
C TRP A 56 1.84 16.91 -17.11
N GLY A 57 2.37 18.12 -16.97
CA GLY A 57 3.10 18.83 -18.02
C GLY A 57 2.23 19.75 -18.90
N PRO A 58 2.85 20.50 -19.82
CA PRO A 58 2.13 21.42 -20.70
C PRO A 58 1.31 20.63 -21.73
N LYS A 59 0.19 21.20 -22.21
CA LYS A 59 -0.76 20.52 -23.11
C LYS A 59 -0.14 19.88 -24.36
N ASN A 60 0.93 20.46 -24.90
CA ASN A 60 1.64 19.95 -26.08
C ASN A 60 2.69 18.86 -25.78
N LYS A 61 2.95 18.59 -24.50
CA LYS A 61 3.86 17.55 -24.00
C LYS A 61 3.26 16.84 -22.78
N GLU A 62 1.94 16.66 -22.79
CA GLU A 62 1.22 16.01 -21.70
C GLU A 62 1.76 14.59 -21.50
N ARG A 63 1.99 14.26 -20.23
CA ARG A 63 2.41 12.94 -19.77
C ARG A 63 1.41 12.41 -18.79
N THR A 64 1.40 11.10 -18.65
CA THR A 64 0.56 10.41 -17.68
C THR A 64 1.44 9.74 -16.64
N ALA A 65 1.19 10.00 -15.36
CA ALA A 65 1.75 9.27 -14.24
C ALA A 65 0.72 8.26 -13.73
N ALA A 66 1.16 7.02 -13.55
CA ALA A 66 0.39 5.96 -12.92
C ALA A 66 0.92 5.73 -11.51
N TRP A 67 0.03 5.61 -10.51
CA TRP A 67 0.45 5.27 -9.16
C TRP A 67 -0.40 4.17 -8.53
N PHE A 68 0.21 3.49 -7.58
CA PHE A 68 -0.46 2.53 -6.70
C PHE A 68 0.16 2.63 -5.30
N ALA A 69 -0.67 2.89 -4.30
CA ALA A 69 -0.24 2.99 -2.91
C ALA A 69 -1.11 2.11 -2.02
N GLY A 70 -0.52 1.59 -0.95
CA GLY A 70 -1.19 0.62 -0.11
C GLY A 70 -0.30 0.01 0.96
N PHE A 71 -0.78 -1.09 1.52
CA PHE A 71 -0.10 -1.84 2.55
C PHE A 71 -0.42 -3.34 2.47
N LEU A 72 0.45 -4.15 3.08
CA LEU A 72 0.30 -5.59 3.19
C LEU A 72 1.12 -6.18 4.36
N PRO A 73 0.75 -7.36 4.88
CA PRO A 73 -0.54 -8.04 4.72
C PRO A 73 -1.72 -7.17 5.21
N ALA A 74 -2.90 -7.30 4.60
CA ALA A 74 -4.04 -6.42 4.90
C ALA A 74 -4.58 -6.56 6.33
N ASP A 75 -4.49 -7.76 6.92
CA ASP A 75 -4.94 -8.10 8.27
C ASP A 75 -3.97 -7.63 9.36
N GLN A 76 -2.67 -7.73 9.10
CA GLN A 76 -1.59 -7.29 9.98
C GLN A 76 -0.53 -6.52 9.17
N PRO A 77 -0.77 -5.23 8.86
CA PRO A 77 0.11 -4.46 7.98
C PRO A 77 1.53 -4.38 8.53
N ARG A 78 2.49 -4.87 7.73
CA ARG A 78 3.94 -4.81 8.03
C ARG A 78 4.70 -3.92 7.06
N TYR A 79 4.19 -3.79 5.84
CA TYR A 79 4.78 -3.00 4.77
C TYR A 79 3.76 -2.00 4.27
N ALA A 80 4.19 -0.74 4.13
CA ALA A 80 3.49 0.27 3.35
C ALA A 80 4.30 0.53 2.07
N PHE A 81 3.63 0.82 0.97
CA PHE A 81 4.27 1.07 -0.31
C PHE A 81 3.60 2.20 -1.09
N ALA A 82 4.39 2.78 -1.99
CA ALA A 82 3.90 3.61 -3.08
C ALA A 82 4.78 3.33 -4.30
N ALA A 83 4.16 2.99 -5.43
CA ALA A 83 4.82 2.89 -6.72
C ALA A 83 4.30 4.00 -7.63
N VAL A 84 5.22 4.65 -8.35
CA VAL A 84 4.93 5.67 -9.35
C VAL A 84 5.64 5.29 -10.64
N TYR A 85 4.90 5.29 -11.74
CA TYR A 85 5.42 5.12 -13.09
C TYR A 85 5.12 6.38 -13.88
N GLU A 86 6.17 7.03 -14.38
CA GLU A 86 6.07 8.20 -15.23
C GLU A 86 6.09 7.77 -16.70
N GLY A 87 4.99 7.98 -17.40
CA GLY A 87 4.88 7.69 -18.82
C GLY A 87 5.50 8.77 -19.70
N ASP A 88 5.98 8.34 -20.88
CA ASP A 88 6.44 9.24 -21.94
C ASP A 88 5.32 10.13 -22.49
N VAL A 89 5.70 11.18 -23.21
CA VAL A 89 4.76 12.09 -23.88
C VAL A 89 3.84 11.30 -24.81
N GLY A 90 2.52 11.49 -24.66
CA GLY A 90 1.51 10.79 -25.44
C GLY A 90 1.22 9.34 -25.02
N SER A 91 1.94 8.81 -24.03
CA SER A 91 1.62 7.49 -23.46
C SER A 91 0.39 7.57 -22.54
N LYS A 92 -0.43 6.51 -22.56
CA LYS A 92 -1.58 6.33 -21.67
C LYS A 92 -1.31 5.17 -20.73
N VAL A 93 -0.87 5.48 -19.52
CA VAL A 93 -0.57 4.50 -18.48
C VAL A 93 -1.56 4.62 -17.33
N HIS A 94 -1.82 3.50 -16.64
CA HIS A 94 -2.80 3.45 -15.54
C HIS A 94 -2.20 2.78 -14.33
N GLY A 95 -2.58 3.22 -13.12
CA GLY A 95 -2.08 2.65 -11.87
C GLY A 95 -2.20 1.12 -11.80
N GLY A 96 -3.33 0.59 -12.28
CA GLY A 96 -3.60 -0.86 -12.28
C GLY A 96 -2.76 -1.70 -13.24
N SER A 97 -2.30 -1.12 -14.36
CA SER A 97 -1.56 -1.86 -15.40
C SER A 97 -0.08 -1.53 -15.47
N ALA A 98 0.34 -0.39 -14.90
CA ALA A 98 1.74 0.04 -14.89
C ALA A 98 2.37 -0.02 -13.49
N ALA A 99 1.67 0.46 -12.45
CA ALA A 99 2.22 0.55 -11.10
C ALA A 99 1.94 -0.70 -10.25
N ALA A 100 0.76 -1.32 -10.39
CA ALA A 100 0.38 -2.51 -9.63
C ALA A 100 1.32 -3.73 -9.84
N PRO A 101 1.76 -4.07 -11.08
CA PRO A 101 2.71 -5.16 -11.30
C PRO A 101 4.05 -4.96 -10.57
N MET A 102 4.53 -3.71 -10.48
CA MET A 102 5.79 -3.40 -9.79
C MET A 102 5.74 -3.83 -8.32
N ILE A 103 4.59 -3.65 -7.68
CA ILE A 103 4.37 -4.09 -6.29
C ILE A 103 4.36 -5.61 -6.19
N ALA A 104 3.67 -6.30 -7.10
CA ALA A 104 3.70 -7.76 -7.12
C ALA A 104 5.12 -8.29 -7.30
N ASP A 105 5.92 -7.72 -8.20
CA ASP A 105 7.29 -8.18 -8.46
C ASP A 105 8.20 -8.02 -7.22
N VAL A 106 8.15 -6.86 -6.58
CA VAL A 106 8.92 -6.59 -5.35
C VAL A 106 8.52 -7.55 -4.23
N PHE A 107 7.22 -7.68 -3.97
CA PHE A 107 6.76 -8.47 -2.83
C PHE A 107 6.81 -9.97 -3.08
N LYS A 108 6.63 -10.45 -4.32
CA LYS A 108 6.92 -11.84 -4.67
C LYS A 108 8.36 -12.20 -4.28
N GLU A 109 9.32 -11.32 -4.53
CA GLU A 109 10.71 -11.58 -4.16
C GLU A 109 10.93 -11.57 -2.63
N ILE A 110 10.32 -10.60 -1.93
CA ILE A 110 10.38 -10.54 -0.46
C ILE A 110 9.78 -11.80 0.17
N TYR A 111 8.65 -12.27 -0.34
CA TYR A 111 7.93 -13.42 0.19
C TYR A 111 8.47 -14.78 -0.27
N LYS A 112 9.23 -14.86 -1.38
CA LYS A 112 9.94 -16.10 -1.76
C LYS A 112 10.87 -16.61 -0.66
N GLY A 113 11.44 -15.70 0.14
CA GLY A 113 12.29 -16.04 1.29
C GLY A 113 11.51 -16.47 2.54
N GLU A 114 10.25 -16.07 2.65
CA GLU A 114 9.34 -16.47 3.73
C GLU A 114 8.63 -17.76 3.32
N LYS A 115 9.29 -18.92 3.51
CA LYS A 115 8.63 -20.25 3.32
C LYS A 115 7.23 -20.22 3.93
N VAL A 116 6.23 -20.59 3.14
CA VAL A 116 4.82 -20.75 3.56
C VAL A 116 4.79 -21.54 4.86
N VAL A 117 4.66 -20.83 5.98
CA VAL A 117 4.51 -21.45 7.28
C VAL A 117 3.09 -21.95 7.28
N SER A 118 2.92 -23.27 7.21
CA SER A 118 1.60 -23.89 7.24
C SER A 118 0.81 -23.34 8.42
N HIS A 119 -0.48 -23.13 8.20
CA HIS A 119 -1.44 -22.52 9.13
C HIS A 119 -1.47 -23.18 10.53
N GLY A 120 -0.80 -24.33 10.72
CA GLY A 120 -0.69 -25.04 12.00
C GLY A 120 0.45 -24.61 12.93
N GLN A 121 1.45 -23.83 12.49
CA GLN A 121 2.65 -23.55 13.31
C GLN A 121 2.85 -22.08 13.75
N ARG A 122 2.04 -21.12 13.27
CA ARG A 122 2.20 -19.70 13.63
C ARG A 122 1.75 -19.30 15.03
N ARG A 123 1.00 -20.14 15.77
CA ARG A 123 0.56 -19.79 17.14
C ARG A 123 1.68 -19.70 18.18
N ALA A 124 2.92 -20.12 17.86
CA ALA A 124 4.00 -20.26 18.85
C ALA A 124 5.29 -19.49 18.54
N ARG A 125 5.38 -18.72 17.45
CA ARG A 125 6.51 -17.78 17.27
C ARG A 125 6.12 -16.44 17.87
N GLU A 126 6.86 -16.00 18.87
CA GLU A 126 6.78 -14.66 19.44
C GLU A 126 6.69 -13.66 18.29
N GLN A 127 5.56 -12.94 18.26
CA GLN A 127 5.33 -11.89 17.29
C GLN A 127 6.39 -10.83 17.56
N PRO A 128 7.22 -10.44 16.58
CA PRO A 128 8.07 -9.27 16.77
C PRO A 128 7.14 -8.09 17.07
N GLU A 129 7.33 -7.42 18.21
CA GLU A 129 6.54 -6.24 18.58
C GLU A 129 6.59 -5.23 17.43
N ILE A 130 5.47 -5.12 16.71
CA ILE A 130 5.31 -4.11 15.66
C ILE A 130 5.24 -2.77 16.37
N ARG A 131 6.27 -1.94 16.18
CA ARG A 131 6.33 -0.60 16.78
C ARG A 131 5.13 0.21 16.31
N ARG A 132 4.18 0.46 17.22
CA ARG A 132 3.07 1.37 16.98
C ARG A 132 3.59 2.81 16.95
N ALA A 133 2.95 3.63 16.12
CA ALA A 133 3.23 5.05 16.07
C ALA A 133 2.87 5.71 17.41
N GLU A 134 3.81 6.43 18.02
CA GLU A 134 3.50 7.26 19.19
C GLU A 134 2.91 8.60 18.73
N PRO A 135 1.87 9.15 19.40
CA PRO A 135 1.32 10.47 19.07
C PRO A 135 2.38 11.56 19.04
N VAL A 136 2.31 12.45 18.06
CA VAL A 136 3.15 13.65 17.99
C VAL A 136 2.46 14.76 18.77
N GLU A 137 3.13 15.32 19.79
CA GLU A 137 2.72 16.58 20.40
C GLU A 137 2.98 17.71 19.39
N GLU A 138 1.95 18.49 19.05
CA GLU A 138 2.09 19.66 18.18
C GLU A 138 2.73 20.78 19.01
N GLU A 139 3.98 21.14 18.70
CA GLU A 139 4.56 22.40 19.18
C GLU A 139 3.88 23.55 18.41
N ASP A 140 3.14 24.41 19.11
CA ASP A 140 2.54 25.62 18.56
C ASP A 140 3.64 26.54 17.99
N GLU A 141 3.95 26.42 16.69
CA GLU A 141 4.67 27.44 15.95
C GLU A 141 3.72 28.61 15.68
N SER A 142 3.42 29.37 16.74
CA SER A 142 2.85 30.71 16.64
C SER A 142 3.99 31.73 16.67
N ASP A 143 4.35 32.27 15.50
CA ASP A 143 5.05 33.54 15.31
C ASP A 143 4.34 34.34 14.20
#